data_AF-A0A6L3KL83-F1
#
_entry.id   AF-A0A6L3KL83-F1
#
_cell.length_a   1.000
_cell.length_b   1.000
_cell.length_c   1.000
_cell.angle_alpha   90.00
_cell.angle_beta   90.00
_cell.angle_gamma   90.00
#
_symmetry.space_group_name_H-M   'P 1'
#
loop_
_entity.id
_entity.type
_entity.pdbx_description
1 polymer ?
#
loop_
_entity_poly.entity_id
_entity_poly.type
_entity_poly.pdbx_seq_one_letter_code
_entity_poly.pdbx_strand_id
1 'polypeptide(L)'
;IHFNRDGDSDSDMHAHIIVSRKDRSNTKKLSPKTNHTGKKNCGNVKGGFDRTDFFRKCESSFDRRMGFDREPEESFDYLNAVKNGSPAEIARQVERAERIRKEKWDNLKAELQSRQEPEKSKIQQVEKTPDIEQPIPKKKQQEEDLELLKKPKRSRGFGMGM
;
A
#
# COMPACT_ATOMS: atom_id res chain seq x y z
N ILE A 1 5.84 -28.31 -15.26
CA ILE A 1 6.71 -27.19 -15.70
C ILE A 1 7.68 -27.80 -16.68
N HIS A 2 7.51 -27.55 -17.97
CA HIS A 2 8.47 -28.02 -18.98
C HIS A 2 9.51 -26.92 -19.16
N PHE A 3 10.79 -27.28 -19.07
CA PHE A 3 11.91 -26.38 -19.28
C PHE A 3 12.92 -27.09 -20.17
N ASN A 4 12.92 -26.76 -21.46
CA ASN A 4 14.00 -27.13 -22.38
C ASN A 4 14.93 -25.92 -22.49
N ARG A 5 16.23 -26.17 -22.30
CA ARG A 5 17.26 -25.13 -22.18
C ARG A 5 18.19 -25.15 -23.39
N ASP A 6 17.63 -25.32 -24.59
CA ASP A 6 18.37 -25.36 -25.84
C ASP A 6 17.96 -24.14 -26.68
N GLY A 7 18.92 -23.25 -26.87
CA GLY A 7 18.72 -21.83 -27.14
C GLY A 7 18.43 -21.43 -28.59
N ASP A 8 17.43 -22.01 -29.25
CA ASP A 8 16.97 -21.51 -30.57
C ASP A 8 15.50 -21.80 -30.92
N SER A 9 14.65 -22.07 -29.93
CA SER A 9 13.20 -22.17 -30.12
C SER A 9 12.51 -21.24 -29.14
N ASP A 10 11.60 -20.39 -29.64
CA ASP A 10 10.73 -19.51 -28.84
C ASP A 10 10.18 -20.31 -27.66
N SER A 11 10.73 -20.07 -26.47
CA SER A 11 10.55 -20.94 -25.34
C SER A 11 9.18 -20.65 -24.73
N ASP A 12 8.15 -21.36 -25.20
CA ASP A 12 6.79 -21.31 -24.66
C ASP A 12 6.74 -21.90 -23.24
N MET A 13 7.31 -21.18 -22.29
CA MET A 13 7.28 -21.50 -20.87
C MET A 13 5.83 -21.42 -20.38
N HIS A 14 5.16 -22.56 -20.29
CA HIS A 14 3.81 -22.64 -19.74
C HIS A 14 3.74 -23.64 -18.59
N ALA A 15 2.83 -23.34 -17.66
CA ALA A 15 2.53 -24.20 -16.53
C ALA A 15 1.05 -24.61 -16.60
N HIS A 16 0.80 -25.91 -16.52
CA HIS A 16 -0.55 -26.43 -16.29
C HIS A 16 -0.76 -26.66 -14.80
N ILE A 17 -1.75 -25.98 -14.23
CA ILE A 17 -2.19 -26.21 -12.86
C ILE A 17 -3.48 -27.03 -12.93
N ILE A 18 -3.39 -28.31 -12.58
CA ILE A 18 -4.55 -29.20 -12.52
C ILE A 18 -5.07 -29.20 -11.08
N VAL A 19 -6.29 -28.68 -10.89
CA VAL A 19 -6.93 -28.62 -9.57
C VAL A 19 -8.11 -29.59 -9.54
N SER A 20 -8.15 -30.46 -8.52
CA SER A 20 -9.31 -31.32 -8.28
C SER A 20 -10.56 -30.48 -8.00
N ARG A 21 -11.70 -30.87 -8.58
CA ARG A 21 -13.01 -30.25 -8.28
C ARG A 21 -13.62 -30.78 -6.97
N LYS A 22 -12.83 -31.38 -6.09
CA LYS A 22 -13.29 -31.99 -4.85
C LYS A 22 -12.49 -31.50 -3.66
N ASP A 23 -13.14 -31.49 -2.51
CA ASP A 23 -12.49 -31.14 -1.25
C ASP A 23 -11.49 -32.22 -0.80
N ARG A 24 -10.71 -31.89 0.25
CA ARG A 24 -9.70 -32.81 0.80
C ARG A 24 -10.26 -34.16 1.23
N SER A 25 -11.52 -34.21 1.67
CA SER A 25 -12.18 -35.45 2.09
C SER A 25 -12.81 -36.23 0.92
N ASN A 26 -12.77 -35.68 -0.31
CA ASN A 26 -13.35 -36.29 -1.52
C ASN A 26 -14.89 -36.44 -1.47
N THR A 27 -15.55 -35.81 -0.49
CA THR A 27 -17.00 -35.92 -0.24
C THR A 27 -17.82 -34.78 -0.86
N LYS A 28 -17.19 -33.62 -1.09
CA LYS A 28 -17.84 -32.41 -1.60
C LYS A 28 -17.27 -32.03 -2.96
N LYS A 29 -18.16 -31.71 -3.90
CA LYS A 29 -17.77 -31.11 -5.18
C LYS A 29 -17.65 -29.58 -5.01
N LEU A 30 -16.49 -29.04 -5.34
CA LEU A 30 -16.15 -27.61 -5.31
C LEU A 30 -16.47 -26.95 -6.66
N SER A 31 -17.68 -27.17 -7.20
CA SER A 31 -18.05 -26.57 -8.47
C SER A 31 -18.58 -25.15 -8.24
N PRO A 32 -17.96 -24.10 -8.82
CA PRO A 32 -18.46 -22.73 -8.70
C PRO A 32 -19.82 -22.52 -9.35
N LYS A 33 -20.34 -23.48 -10.14
CA LYS A 33 -21.68 -23.42 -10.76
C LYS A 33 -22.72 -24.22 -9.99
N THR A 34 -22.37 -24.87 -8.88
CA THR A 34 -23.34 -25.61 -8.08
C THR A 34 -24.22 -24.64 -7.29
N ASN A 35 -25.55 -24.83 -7.34
CA ASN A 35 -26.53 -24.08 -6.54
C ASN A 35 -26.89 -24.82 -5.23
N HIS A 36 -26.27 -25.98 -5.00
CA HIS A 36 -26.46 -26.73 -3.77
C HIS A 36 -25.64 -26.09 -2.65
N THR A 37 -26.26 -25.14 -1.95
CA THR A 37 -25.92 -24.84 -0.56
C THR A 37 -26.28 -26.07 0.28
N GLY A 38 -25.52 -26.38 1.33
CA GLY A 38 -25.61 -27.61 2.16
C GLY A 38 -26.97 -28.01 2.74
N LYS A 39 -28.04 -27.27 2.45
CA LYS A 39 -29.42 -27.53 2.86
C LYS A 39 -30.17 -28.55 2.00
N LYS A 40 -29.79 -28.77 0.73
CA LYS A 40 -30.43 -29.78 -0.14
C LYS A 40 -29.44 -30.87 -0.53
N ASN A 41 -29.44 -31.95 0.24
CA ASN A 41 -28.63 -33.14 -0.03
C ASN A 41 -29.30 -33.98 -1.14
N CYS A 42 -28.78 -33.93 -2.36
CA CYS A 42 -29.16 -34.87 -3.42
C CYS A 42 -28.17 -36.06 -3.42
N GLY A 43 -28.51 -37.14 -2.73
CA GLY A 43 -27.73 -38.39 -2.72
C GLY A 43 -26.42 -38.35 -1.92
N ASN A 44 -25.46 -39.21 -2.30
CA ASN A 44 -24.18 -39.42 -1.59
C ASN A 44 -23.21 -38.21 -1.69
N VAL A 45 -23.46 -37.29 -2.61
CA VAL A 45 -22.69 -36.04 -2.76
C VAL A 45 -23.49 -34.91 -2.15
N LYS A 46 -23.13 -34.52 -0.93
CA LYS A 46 -23.72 -33.35 -0.28
C LYS A 46 -23.20 -32.10 -0.98
N GLY A 47 -24.04 -31.46 -1.79
CA GLY A 47 -23.69 -30.18 -2.38
C GLY A 47 -23.52 -29.15 -1.27
N GLY A 48 -22.33 -28.54 -1.18
CA GLY A 48 -21.93 -27.79 0.01
C GLY A 48 -20.81 -26.79 -0.27
N PHE A 49 -20.78 -26.24 -1.47
CA PHE A 49 -19.83 -25.19 -1.84
C PHE A 49 -20.48 -23.82 -1.59
N ASP A 50 -20.03 -23.13 -0.54
CA ASP A 50 -20.40 -21.75 -0.27
C ASP A 50 -19.41 -20.81 -0.96
N ARG A 51 -19.89 -20.12 -2.00
CA ARG A 51 -19.06 -19.21 -2.80
C ARG A 51 -18.62 -18.01 -1.97
N THR A 52 -19.51 -17.49 -1.14
CA THR A 52 -19.26 -16.31 -0.30
C THR A 52 -18.17 -16.63 0.72
N ASP A 53 -18.29 -17.76 1.42
CA ASP A 53 -17.26 -18.22 2.35
C ASP A 53 -15.94 -18.55 1.65
N PHE A 54 -16.00 -19.13 0.44
CA PHE A 54 -14.81 -19.39 -0.36
C PHE A 54 -14.04 -18.09 -0.70
N PHE A 55 -14.72 -17.04 -1.18
CA PHE A 55 -14.07 -15.77 -1.50
C PHE A 55 -13.45 -15.11 -0.26
N ARG A 56 -14.19 -15.03 0.85
CA ARG A 56 -13.67 -14.50 2.13
C ARG A 56 -12.41 -15.25 2.61
N LYS A 57 -12.42 -16.57 2.53
CA LYS A 57 -11.27 -17.41 2.90
C LYS A 57 -10.09 -17.24 1.94
N CYS A 58 -10.37 -17.04 0.65
CA CYS A 58 -9.32 -16.77 -0.33
C CYS A 58 -8.63 -15.44 -0.04
N GLU A 59 -9.39 -14.36 0.17
CA GLU A 59 -8.84 -13.04 0.51
C GLU A 59 -8.03 -13.09 1.79
N SER A 60 -8.62 -13.55 2.91
CA SER A 60 -7.91 -13.63 4.18
C SER A 60 -6.66 -14.51 4.15
N SER A 61 -6.67 -15.59 3.35
CA SER A 61 -5.50 -16.45 3.20
C SER A 61 -4.43 -15.85 2.29
N PHE A 62 -4.83 -15.08 1.28
CA PHE A 62 -3.92 -14.33 0.42
C PHE A 62 -3.25 -13.21 1.21
N ASP A 63 -4.05 -12.36 1.86
CA ASP A 63 -3.60 -11.21 2.63
C ASP A 63 -2.60 -11.64 3.70
N ARG A 64 -2.89 -12.72 4.45
CA ARG A 64 -1.97 -13.27 5.46
C ARG A 64 -0.68 -13.85 4.89
N ARG A 65 -0.74 -14.56 3.75
CA ARG A 65 0.45 -15.23 3.18
C ARG A 65 1.37 -14.26 2.44
N MET A 66 0.79 -13.25 1.81
CA MET A 66 1.52 -12.29 1.00
C MET A 66 1.83 -10.99 1.76
N GLY A 67 1.27 -10.81 2.96
CA GLY A 67 1.39 -9.57 3.73
C GLY A 67 0.70 -8.39 3.04
N PHE A 68 -0.39 -8.66 2.30
CA PHE A 68 -1.11 -7.62 1.56
C PHE A 68 -2.08 -6.89 2.49
N ASP A 69 -1.84 -5.60 2.74
CA ASP A 69 -2.75 -4.73 3.50
C ASP A 69 -3.85 -4.19 2.58
N ARG A 70 -4.90 -5.00 2.41
CA ARG A 70 -6.06 -4.67 1.58
C ARG A 70 -6.85 -3.50 2.15
N GLU A 71 -7.24 -2.56 1.29
CA GLU A 71 -8.19 -1.51 1.70
C GLU A 71 -9.60 -2.10 1.91
N PRO A 72 -10.36 -1.63 2.90
CA PRO A 72 -11.67 -2.22 3.23
C PRO A 72 -12.66 -2.17 2.06
N GLU A 73 -12.52 -1.18 1.17
CA GLU A 73 -13.34 -0.99 -0.05
C GLU A 73 -13.02 -2.03 -1.14
N GLU A 74 -11.82 -2.61 -1.12
CA GLU A 74 -11.38 -3.67 -2.04
C GLU A 74 -11.77 -5.08 -1.54
N SER A 75 -12.34 -5.17 -0.35
CA SER A 75 -12.78 -6.45 0.20
C SER A 75 -13.99 -6.99 -0.54
N PHE A 76 -14.06 -8.33 -0.68
CA PHE A 76 -15.19 -9.00 -1.29
C PHE A 76 -16.51 -8.62 -0.60
N ASP A 77 -16.52 -8.50 0.73
CA ASP A 77 -17.73 -8.17 1.48
C ASP A 77 -18.26 -6.77 1.14
N TYR A 78 -17.36 -5.79 0.99
CA TYR A 78 -17.73 -4.44 0.59
C TYR A 78 -18.26 -4.42 -0.85
N LEU A 79 -17.49 -4.95 -1.80
CA LEU A 79 -17.86 -4.96 -3.22
C LEU A 79 -19.15 -5.75 -3.47
N ASN A 80 -19.34 -6.87 -2.76
CA ASN A 80 -20.55 -7.67 -2.89
C ASN A 80 -21.77 -6.96 -2.29
N ALA A 81 -21.62 -6.24 -1.18
CA ALA A 81 -22.70 -5.44 -0.61
C ALA A 81 -23.09 -4.26 -1.51
N VAL A 82 -22.11 -3.50 -2.03
CA VAL A 82 -22.38 -2.38 -2.94
C VAL A 82 -23.05 -2.84 -4.23
N LYS A 83 -22.66 -4.00 -4.75
CA LYS A 83 -23.19 -4.51 -6.01
C LYS A 83 -24.57 -5.18 -5.88
N ASN A 84 -24.77 -6.00 -4.85
CA ASN A 84 -25.92 -6.91 -4.74
C ASN A 84 -26.71 -6.75 -3.43
N GLY A 85 -26.22 -5.97 -2.48
CA GLY A 85 -26.79 -5.86 -1.13
C GLY A 85 -27.96 -4.88 -1.04
N SER A 86 -28.70 -5.00 0.06
CA SER A 86 -29.71 -4.03 0.46
C SER A 86 -29.08 -2.71 0.91
N PRO A 87 -29.82 -1.58 0.91
CA PRO A 87 -29.31 -0.30 1.40
C PRO A 87 -28.74 -0.38 2.83
N ALA A 88 -29.34 -1.20 3.69
CA ALA A 88 -28.86 -1.43 5.05
C ALA A 88 -27.51 -2.19 5.09
N GLU A 89 -27.31 -3.16 4.19
CA GLU A 89 -26.04 -3.88 4.10
C GLU A 89 -24.93 -3.00 3.52
N ILE A 90 -25.25 -2.16 2.53
CA ILE A 90 -24.34 -1.17 1.98
C ILE A 90 -23.89 -0.20 3.07
N ALA A 91 -24.83 0.39 3.81
CA ALA A 91 -24.52 1.33 4.89
C ALA A 91 -23.59 0.70 5.95
N ARG A 92 -23.85 -0.55 6.34
CA ARG A 92 -22.98 -1.27 7.30
C ARG A 92 -21.55 -1.45 6.78
N GLN A 93 -21.37 -1.77 5.49
CA GLN A 93 -20.03 -1.94 4.92
C GLN A 93 -19.30 -0.61 4.75
N VAL A 94 -20.02 0.46 4.39
CA VAL A 94 -19.46 1.82 4.31
C VAL A 94 -19.01 2.29 5.69
N GLU A 95 -19.86 2.19 6.72
CA GLU A 95 -19.50 2.56 8.10
C GLU A 95 -18.27 1.79 8.58
N ARG A 96 -18.20 0.48 8.27
CA ARG A 96 -17.04 -0.36 8.59
C ARG A 96 -15.77 0.14 7.90
N ALA A 97 -15.86 0.48 6.61
CA ALA A 97 -14.71 0.96 5.84
C ALA A 97 -14.21 2.31 6.37
N GLU A 98 -15.12 3.25 6.66
CA GLU A 98 -14.79 4.55 7.25
C GLU A 98 -14.11 4.41 8.62
N ARG A 99 -14.59 3.50 9.48
CA ARG A 99 -13.97 3.23 10.78
C ARG A 99 -12.53 2.74 10.62
N ILE A 100 -12.30 1.76 9.75
CA ILE A 100 -10.95 1.21 9.51
C ILE A 100 -10.03 2.30 8.96
N ARG A 101 -10.53 3.13 8.03
CA ARG A 101 -9.75 4.24 7.46
C ARG A 101 -9.37 5.27 8.51
N LYS A 102 -10.30 5.60 9.41
CA LYS A 102 -10.04 6.51 10.54
C LYS A 102 -8.99 5.93 11.48
N GLU A 103 -9.10 4.66 11.85
CA GLU A 103 -8.12 3.96 12.68
C GLU A 103 -6.72 3.96 12.03
N LYS A 104 -6.63 3.67 10.73
CA LYS A 104 -5.35 3.76 9.97
C LYS A 104 -4.76 5.17 10.02
N TRP A 105 -5.59 6.20 9.86
CA TRP A 105 -5.14 7.59 9.89
C TRP A 105 -4.68 8.03 11.28
N ASP A 106 -5.40 7.64 12.33
CA ASP A 106 -5.05 7.93 13.72
C ASP A 106 -3.72 7.26 14.09
N ASN A 107 -3.52 6.00 13.70
CA ASN A 107 -2.26 5.28 13.88
C ASN A 107 -1.09 5.96 13.15
N LEU A 108 -1.30 6.36 11.89
CA LEU A 108 -0.29 7.07 11.11
C LEU A 108 0.08 8.41 11.76
N LYS A 109 -0.92 9.15 12.25
CA LYS A 109 -0.69 10.43 12.95
C LYS A 109 0.11 10.23 14.23
N ALA A 110 -0.21 9.21 15.02
CA ALA A 110 0.52 8.89 16.24
C ALA A 110 1.97 8.51 15.95
N GLU A 111 2.21 7.73 14.89
CA GLU A 111 3.55 7.35 14.45
C GLU A 111 4.38 8.57 13.97
N LEU A 112 3.76 9.52 13.28
CA LEU A 112 4.43 10.75 12.86
C LEU A 112 4.79 11.65 14.06
N GLN A 113 3.91 11.73 15.05
CA GLN A 113 4.16 12.51 16.27
C GLN A 113 5.30 11.91 17.10
N SER A 114 5.35 10.58 17.28
CA SER A 114 6.42 9.92 18.02
C SER A 114 7.79 10.08 17.36
N ARG A 115 7.86 10.21 16.03
CA ARG A 115 9.09 10.51 15.30
C ARG A 115 9.58 11.97 15.47
N GLN A 116 8.71 12.93 15.80
CA GLN A 116 9.10 14.34 15.99
C GLN A 116 9.63 14.66 17.41
N GLU A 117 9.20 13.91 18.43
CA GLU A 117 9.71 14.03 19.82
C GLU A 117 11.25 13.90 19.95
N PRO A 118 11.94 12.93 19.30
CA PRO A 118 13.40 12.83 19.34
C PRO A 118 14.13 13.93 18.54
N GLU A 119 13.47 14.58 17.58
CA GLU A 119 14.05 15.68 16.80
C GLU A 119 14.03 17.00 17.59
N LYS A 120 12.90 17.31 18.27
CA LYS A 120 12.78 18.52 19.11
C LYS A 120 13.73 18.51 20.30
N SER A 121 13.98 17.33 20.88
CA SER A 121 14.92 17.15 21.99
C SER A 121 16.38 17.28 21.57
N LYS A 122 16.74 16.90 20.33
CA LYS A 122 18.08 17.15 19.76
C LYS A 122 18.31 18.63 19.44
N ILE A 123 17.32 19.31 18.86
CA ILE A 123 17.44 20.75 18.52
C ILE A 123 17.58 21.60 19.81
N GLN A 124 16.86 21.29 20.88
CA GLN A 124 17.01 21.98 22.18
C GLN A 124 18.35 21.71 22.89
N GLN A 125 19.04 20.61 22.59
CA GLN A 125 20.38 20.34 23.14
C GLN A 125 21.49 21.09 22.39
N VAL A 126 21.30 21.40 21.10
CA VAL A 126 22.23 22.24 20.32
C VAL A 126 22.14 23.71 20.75
N GLU A 127 20.96 24.19 21.16
CA GLU A 127 20.81 25.57 21.68
C GLU A 127 21.32 25.76 23.13
N LYS A 128 21.69 24.68 23.85
CA LYS A 128 22.16 24.70 25.24
C LYS A 128 23.66 24.48 25.41
N THR A 129 24.47 24.62 24.37
CA THR A 129 25.92 24.79 24.58
C THR A 129 26.19 26.20 25.08
N PRO A 130 26.76 26.38 26.29
CA PRO A 130 27.14 27.71 26.75
C PRO A 130 28.21 28.30 25.83
N ASP A 131 28.03 29.56 25.46
CA ASP A 131 29.06 30.42 24.86
C ASP A 131 30.34 30.29 25.68
N ILE A 132 31.35 29.62 25.12
CA ILE A 132 32.72 29.87 25.52
C ILE A 132 33.10 31.17 24.82
N GLU A 133 33.02 32.26 25.58
CA GLU A 133 33.61 33.55 25.22
C GLU A 133 35.07 33.34 24.81
N GLN A 134 35.33 33.26 23.51
CA GLN A 134 36.65 33.58 22.99
C GLN A 134 36.71 35.10 22.72
N PRO A 135 37.73 35.80 23.20
CA PRO A 135 37.83 37.24 23.07
C PRO A 135 38.01 37.64 21.60
N ILE A 136 37.13 38.52 21.12
CA ILE A 136 37.15 39.09 19.78
C ILE A 136 38.39 39.99 19.61
N PRO A 137 39.29 39.77 18.62
CA PRO A 137 40.07 40.86 18.06
C PRO A 137 39.20 41.57 17.01
N LYS A 138 38.68 42.75 17.39
CA LYS A 138 38.02 43.68 16.46
C LYS A 138 39.05 44.13 15.41
N LYS A 139 38.91 43.68 14.16
CA LYS A 139 39.21 44.45 12.93
C LYS A 139 38.91 43.60 11.70
N LYS A 140 38.06 44.14 10.82
CA LYS A 140 37.78 43.79 9.41
C LYS A 140 36.31 43.46 9.06
N GLN A 141 35.35 44.09 9.72
CA GLN A 141 33.97 44.23 9.20
C GLN A 141 33.72 45.62 8.62
N GLN A 142 34.68 46.16 7.87
CA GLN A 142 34.48 47.40 7.08
C GLN A 142 34.79 47.21 5.59
N GLU A 143 35.09 45.99 5.14
CA GLU A 143 35.48 45.72 3.75
C GLU A 143 34.42 44.95 2.94
N GLU A 144 33.53 44.18 3.59
CA GLU A 144 32.52 43.39 2.86
C GLU A 144 31.26 44.18 2.45
N ASP A 145 30.89 45.24 3.19
CA ASP A 145 29.76 46.11 2.83
C ASP A 145 30.04 46.99 1.59
N LEU A 146 31.30 47.03 1.12
CA LEU A 146 31.72 47.72 -0.09
C LEU A 146 31.68 46.84 -1.36
N GLU A 147 31.48 45.52 -1.23
CA GLU A 147 31.48 44.60 -2.39
C GLU A 147 30.10 44.30 -2.98
N LEU A 148 29.02 44.65 -2.29
CA LEU A 148 27.64 44.46 -2.79
C LEU A 148 27.18 45.53 -3.80
N LEU A 149 28.05 46.46 -4.22
CA LEU A 149 27.72 47.52 -5.19
C LEU A 149 28.35 47.32 -6.60
N LYS A 150 28.47 46.09 -7.08
CA LYS A 150 28.79 45.83 -8.51
C LYS A 150 27.52 45.39 -9.27
N LYS A 151 26.87 46.38 -9.91
CA LYS A 151 25.76 46.19 -10.86
C LYS A 151 26.13 45.16 -11.95
N PRO A 152 25.20 44.32 -12.43
CA PRO A 152 25.46 43.43 -13.55
C PRO A 152 25.74 44.24 -14.82
N LYS A 153 26.86 43.96 -15.49
CA LYS A 153 27.17 44.52 -16.80
C LYS A 153 26.18 43.96 -17.82
N ARG A 154 25.40 44.86 -18.44
CA ARG A 154 24.66 44.61 -19.68
C ARG A 154 25.65 44.17 -20.77
N SER A 155 25.56 42.95 -21.27
CA SER A 155 26.21 42.59 -22.53
C SER A 155 25.41 43.20 -23.68
N ARG A 156 26.01 44.20 -24.34
CA ARG A 156 25.61 44.65 -25.67
C ARG A 156 26.11 43.60 -26.67
N GLY A 157 25.21 43.15 -27.55
CA GLY A 157 25.43 42.03 -28.46
C GLY A 157 26.47 42.26 -29.54
N PHE A 158 26.67 41.19 -30.32
CA PHE A 158 27.20 41.22 -31.67
C PHE A 158 26.39 40.21 -32.50
N GLY A 159 25.72 40.70 -33.53
CA GLY A 159 25.09 39.89 -34.56
C GLY A 159 26.05 39.48 -35.66
N MET A 160 25.56 38.59 -36.52
CA MET A 160 25.93 38.25 -37.92
C MET A 160 25.51 36.76 -38.06
N GLY A 161 24.70 36.30 -39.00
CA GLY A 161 24.19 36.83 -40.26
C GLY A 161 23.97 35.65 -41.20
N MET A 162 22.94 35.77 -42.05
CA MET A 162 22.50 34.87 -43.14
C MET A 162 21.70 33.62 -42.75
#